data_AF-A0A0F9B1J3-F1
#
_entry.id   AF-A0A0F9B1J3-F1
#
_cell.length_a   1.000
_cell.length_b   1.000
_cell.length_c   1.000
_cell.angle_alpha   90.00
_cell.angle_beta   90.00
_cell.angle_gamma   90.00
#
_symmetry.space_group_name_H-M   'P 1'
#
loop_
_entity.id
_entity.type
_entity.pdbx_description
1 polymer ?
#
loop_
_entity_poly.entity_id
_entity_poly.type
_entity_poly.pdbx_seq_one_letter_code
_entity_poly.pdbx_strand_id
1 'polypeptide(L)'
;MGTITNFPNGVSSFGSVVGGGERFSSPWATHYFVDGDNGNDTSPGTSPDTAVATIAKAVSLSTGGDVIYIRPKTYTLGTGFARYTEDVIITQGGTAGSGNTATNANKSLIGVTQRVRPSDFLGVRWKFATDTNLNIEAPGTHIENIGFFTEGATDGIFIETDGATRSKGGTDGSSIYNCAIKGEGKIRSNGSNELQIVNCRFQTKFDGTVGGINLVGSANA
;
A
#
# COMPACT_ATOMS: atom_id res chain seq x y z
N MET A 1 29.97 29.29 -3.59
CA MET A 1 29.15 29.61 -2.41
C MET A 1 27.72 29.19 -2.70
N GLY A 2 27.25 28.10 -2.11
CA GLY A 2 25.85 27.68 -2.27
C GLY A 2 24.94 28.54 -1.41
N THR A 3 23.87 29.06 -2.00
CA THR A 3 22.82 29.82 -1.32
C THR A 3 21.99 28.91 -0.42
N ILE A 4 21.84 29.29 0.85
CA ILE A 4 20.98 28.64 1.83
C ILE A 4 19.55 29.12 1.61
N THR A 5 18.63 28.22 1.25
CA THR A 5 17.20 28.48 1.29
C THR A 5 16.69 28.22 2.70
N ASN A 6 16.36 29.29 3.43
CA ASN A 6 15.76 29.20 4.76
C ASN A 6 14.24 29.02 4.61
N PHE A 7 13.70 27.96 5.18
CA PHE A 7 12.25 27.83 5.39
C PHE A 7 11.84 28.56 6.69
N PRO A 8 10.65 29.18 6.76
CA PRO A 8 10.11 29.71 8.01
C PRO A 8 9.98 28.55 9.01
N ASN A 9 10.50 28.73 10.23
CA ASN A 9 10.64 27.75 11.34
C ASN A 9 12.02 27.09 11.53
N GLY A 10 13.09 27.62 10.93
CA GLY A 10 14.45 27.34 11.41
C GLY A 10 15.00 25.95 11.08
N VAL A 11 14.42 25.26 10.10
CA VAL A 11 15.04 24.06 9.52
C VAL A 11 15.97 24.52 8.40
N SER A 12 17.26 24.64 8.70
CA SER A 12 18.31 24.82 7.69
C SER A 12 18.83 23.46 7.22
N SER A 13 18.60 23.11 5.96
CA SER A 13 19.14 21.89 5.33
C SER A 13 20.49 22.19 4.67
N PHE A 14 21.55 21.52 5.12
CA PHE A 14 22.81 21.44 4.38
C PHE A 14 22.64 20.38 3.31
N GLY A 15 22.82 20.77 2.05
CA GLY A 15 22.65 19.93 0.87
C GLY A 15 22.98 18.45 1.06
N SER A 16 21.94 17.67 1.34
CA SER A 16 21.74 16.31 0.90
C SER A 16 20.36 16.29 0.27
N VAL A 17 20.34 16.08 -1.03
CA VAL A 17 19.15 15.89 -1.87
C VAL A 17 18.37 14.73 -1.28
N VAL A 18 17.08 14.93 -0.93
CA VAL A 18 16.01 13.92 -0.95
C VAL A 18 16.57 12.50 -0.82
N GLY A 19 17.09 12.21 0.38
CA GLY A 19 18.02 11.11 0.61
C GLY A 19 17.30 9.80 0.91
N GLY A 20 16.61 9.26 -0.09
CA GLY A 20 16.15 7.87 -0.10
C GLY A 20 14.86 7.59 0.68
N GLY A 21 13.71 7.95 0.10
CA GLY A 21 12.41 7.42 0.53
C GLY A 21 11.23 8.37 0.36
N GLU A 22 11.46 9.68 0.25
CA GLU A 22 10.40 10.70 0.28
C GLU A 22 9.71 10.94 -1.08
N ARG A 23 9.71 9.97 -1.99
CA ARG A 23 9.17 10.20 -3.34
C ARG A 23 7.66 10.45 -3.37
N PHE A 24 6.94 10.17 -2.29
CA PHE A 24 5.47 10.22 -2.26
C PHE A 24 4.85 10.83 -1.00
N SER A 25 5.64 11.37 -0.06
CA SER A 25 5.07 12.12 1.06
C SER A 25 4.86 13.56 0.64
N SER A 26 3.63 13.89 0.26
CA SER A 26 3.19 15.28 0.25
C SER A 26 3.56 15.89 1.62
N PRO A 27 4.26 17.04 1.68
CA PRO A 27 4.58 17.68 2.97
C PRO A 27 3.33 18.12 3.73
N TRP A 28 2.16 18.04 3.09
CA TRP A 28 0.84 18.34 3.65
C TRP A 28 0.06 17.08 4.07
N ALA A 29 0.60 15.88 3.85
CA ALA A 29 -0.05 14.63 4.24
C ALA A 29 0.10 14.36 5.74
N THR A 30 -0.93 13.77 6.35
CA THR A 30 -0.77 13.13 7.65
C THR A 30 -0.09 11.77 7.45
N HIS A 31 0.85 11.46 8.34
CA HIS A 31 1.56 10.19 8.32
C HIS A 31 1.06 9.27 9.42
N TYR A 32 0.64 8.08 9.01
CA TYR A 32 0.24 7.00 9.91
C TYR A 32 1.28 5.89 9.94
N PHE A 33 1.42 5.23 11.07
CA PHE A 33 2.42 4.21 11.32
C PHE A 33 1.74 2.93 11.80
N VAL A 34 2.09 1.81 11.18
CA VAL A 34 1.63 0.47 11.55
C VAL A 34 2.82 -0.32 12.08
N ASP A 35 2.69 -0.86 13.29
CA ASP A 35 3.62 -1.81 13.89
C ASP A 35 2.83 -3.02 14.40
N GLY A 36 2.79 -4.09 13.62
CA GLY A 36 2.03 -5.27 13.96
C GLY A 36 2.59 -6.13 15.10
N ASP A 37 3.76 -5.79 15.65
CA ASP A 37 4.32 -6.47 16.83
C ASP A 37 4.11 -5.67 18.13
N ASN A 38 4.21 -4.33 18.06
CA ASN A 38 4.19 -3.45 19.24
C ASN A 38 3.10 -2.37 19.23
N GLY A 39 2.36 -2.24 18.12
CA GLY A 39 1.32 -1.23 17.96
C GLY A 39 0.04 -1.57 18.72
N ASN A 40 -0.88 -0.60 18.78
CA ASN A 40 -2.17 -0.73 19.44
C ASN A 40 -3.26 0.01 18.64
N ASP A 41 -4.34 -0.67 18.25
CA ASP A 41 -5.40 -0.09 17.43
C ASP A 41 -6.28 0.96 18.14
N THR A 42 -6.04 1.20 19.43
CA THR A 42 -6.60 2.35 20.16
C THR A 42 -5.71 3.60 20.09
N SER A 43 -4.47 3.47 19.61
CA SER A 43 -3.55 4.58 19.42
C SER A 43 -3.94 5.46 18.21
N PRO A 44 -3.51 6.73 18.19
CA PRO A 44 -3.78 7.61 17.05
C PRO A 44 -3.02 7.23 15.77
N GLY A 45 -1.92 6.46 15.86
CA GLY A 45 -1.15 6.02 14.71
C GLY A 45 -0.26 7.10 14.09
N THR A 46 -0.19 8.32 14.64
CA THR A 46 0.45 9.49 13.98
C THR A 46 1.94 9.64 14.25
N SER A 47 2.55 8.71 14.99
CA SER A 47 3.99 8.60 15.17
C SER A 47 4.41 7.13 15.32
N PRO A 48 5.71 6.79 15.12
CA PRO A 48 6.20 5.43 15.36
C PRO A 48 5.92 4.91 16.78
N ASP A 49 6.01 5.77 17.81
CA ASP A 49 5.77 5.39 19.21
C ASP A 49 4.27 5.22 19.54
N THR A 50 3.40 5.75 18.68
CA THR A 50 1.93 5.64 18.80
C THR A 50 1.32 4.84 17.65
N ALA A 51 2.10 3.94 17.04
CA ALA A 51 1.67 3.14 15.91
C ALA A 51 0.43 2.29 16.24
N VAL A 52 -0.42 2.10 15.24
CA VAL A 52 -1.53 1.13 15.31
C VAL A 52 -1.01 -0.28 15.03
N ALA A 53 -1.75 -1.30 15.46
CA ALA A 53 -1.36 -2.70 15.29
C ALA A 53 -1.67 -3.22 13.88
N THR A 54 -2.76 -2.74 13.27
CA THR A 54 -3.25 -3.26 11.99
C THR A 54 -3.22 -2.22 10.86
N ILE A 55 -3.00 -2.71 9.64
CA ILE A 55 -3.09 -1.93 8.41
C ILE A 55 -4.53 -1.44 8.23
N ALA A 56 -5.52 -2.29 8.53
CA ALA A 56 -6.94 -1.93 8.48
C ALA A 56 -7.27 -0.73 9.38
N LYS A 57 -6.71 -0.68 10.60
CA LYS A 57 -6.90 0.46 11.48
C LYS A 57 -6.29 1.74 10.90
N ALA A 58 -5.06 1.70 10.40
CA ALA A 58 -4.44 2.87 9.78
C ALA A 58 -5.24 3.39 8.57
N VAL A 59 -5.72 2.48 7.72
CA VAL A 59 -6.59 2.84 6.59
C VAL A 59 -7.88 3.52 7.08
N SER A 60 -8.49 3.03 8.17
CA SER A 60 -9.70 3.64 8.75
C SER A 60 -9.49 5.01 9.38
N LEU A 61 -8.29 5.30 9.91
CA LEU A 61 -7.96 6.59 10.53
C LEU A 61 -7.57 7.64 9.49
N SER A 62 -6.87 7.20 8.44
CA SER A 62 -6.39 8.07 7.38
C SER A 62 -7.53 8.65 6.55
N THR A 63 -7.27 9.80 5.92
CA THR A 63 -8.12 10.46 4.92
C THR A 63 -7.43 10.47 3.54
N GLY A 64 -8.05 11.05 2.52
CA GLY A 64 -7.45 11.14 1.20
C GLY A 64 -6.15 11.95 1.20
N GLY A 65 -5.13 11.48 0.49
CA GLY A 65 -3.80 12.10 0.41
C GLY A 65 -2.82 11.73 1.53
N ASP A 66 -3.27 11.01 2.55
CA ASP A 66 -2.41 10.58 3.67
C ASP A 66 -1.49 9.41 3.31
N VAL A 67 -0.39 9.26 4.06
CA VAL A 67 0.59 8.17 3.88
C VAL A 67 0.58 7.25 5.09
N ILE A 68 0.59 5.95 4.84
CA ILE A 68 0.64 4.89 5.84
C ILE A 68 1.96 4.14 5.68
N TYR A 69 2.85 4.27 6.67
CA TYR A 69 4.09 3.51 6.76
C TYR A 69 3.86 2.21 7.53
N ILE A 70 4.21 1.09 6.91
CA ILE A 70 3.97 -0.23 7.46
C ILE A 70 5.29 -0.86 7.85
N ARG A 71 5.48 -1.14 9.14
CA ARG A 71 6.67 -1.82 9.64
C ARG A 71 6.58 -3.33 9.35
N PRO A 72 7.68 -3.98 8.93
CA PRO A 72 7.77 -5.43 8.89
C PRO A 72 7.54 -6.05 10.27
N LYS A 73 6.74 -7.12 10.35
CA LYS A 73 6.66 -7.93 11.56
C LYS A 73 7.93 -8.74 11.79
N THR A 74 8.14 -9.17 13.03
CA THR A 74 9.35 -9.83 13.48
C THR A 74 9.52 -11.20 12.82
N TYR A 75 10.79 -11.51 12.51
CA TYR A 75 11.21 -12.85 12.12
C TYR A 75 11.61 -13.62 13.38
N THR A 76 11.01 -14.78 13.56
CA THR A 76 11.35 -15.70 14.64
C THR A 76 11.95 -16.97 14.03
N LEU A 77 13.15 -17.33 14.46
CA LEU A 77 13.82 -18.55 14.01
C LEU A 77 12.94 -19.78 14.33
N GLY A 78 12.76 -20.67 13.36
CA GLY A 78 11.92 -21.87 13.50
C GLY A 78 10.45 -21.68 13.10
N THR A 79 9.88 -20.48 13.22
CA THR A 79 8.51 -20.18 12.76
C THR A 79 8.47 -19.32 11.50
N GLY A 80 9.59 -18.67 11.16
CA GLY A 80 9.72 -17.81 9.98
C GLY A 80 9.27 -16.38 10.22
N PHE A 81 8.95 -15.68 9.14
CA PHE A 81 8.46 -14.30 9.20
C PHE A 81 6.98 -14.27 9.58
N ALA A 82 6.63 -13.51 10.62
CA ALA A 82 5.25 -13.15 10.89
C ALA A 82 4.66 -12.31 9.74
N ARG A 83 3.34 -12.33 9.63
CA ARG A 83 2.60 -11.69 8.52
C ARG A 83 1.44 -10.86 9.07
N TYR A 84 1.09 -9.78 8.38
CA TYR A 84 -0.24 -9.18 8.50
C TYR A 84 -1.24 -10.18 7.91
N THR A 85 -2.43 -10.26 8.50
CA THR A 85 -3.44 -11.29 8.16
C THR A 85 -4.81 -10.71 7.88
N GLU A 86 -5.02 -9.43 8.19
CA GLU A 86 -6.25 -8.71 7.95
C GLU A 86 -6.50 -8.50 6.46
N ASP A 87 -7.77 -8.51 6.06
CA ASP A 87 -8.16 -8.05 4.73
C ASP A 87 -8.44 -6.54 4.81
N VAL A 88 -8.04 -5.78 3.79
CA VAL A 88 -8.19 -4.33 3.76
C VAL A 88 -8.92 -3.90 2.50
N ILE A 89 -9.88 -2.99 2.67
CA ILE A 89 -10.57 -2.32 1.59
C ILE A 89 -10.28 -0.82 1.70
N ILE A 90 -9.68 -0.25 0.66
CA ILE A 90 -9.59 1.21 0.51
C ILE A 90 -10.82 1.65 -0.26
N THR A 91 -11.91 1.93 0.46
CA THR A 91 -13.18 2.37 -0.12
C THR A 91 -13.03 3.75 -0.76
N GLN A 92 -13.69 4.03 -1.89
CA GLN A 92 -13.65 5.36 -2.53
C GLN A 92 -14.10 6.49 -1.59
N GLY A 93 -15.19 6.22 -0.85
CA GLY A 93 -15.89 7.22 -0.05
C GLY A 93 -16.53 8.34 -0.89
N GLY A 94 -17.34 9.18 -0.26
CA GLY A 94 -18.04 10.28 -0.92
C GLY A 94 -19.12 9.87 -1.93
N THR A 95 -19.58 10.82 -2.75
CA THR A 95 -20.61 10.59 -3.77
C THR A 95 -19.98 10.03 -5.05
N ALA A 96 -20.63 9.01 -5.63
CA ALA A 96 -20.25 8.41 -6.90
C ALA A 96 -20.26 9.45 -8.05
N GLY A 97 -19.36 9.31 -9.03
CA GLY A 97 -19.39 10.13 -10.26
C GLY A 97 -18.28 11.16 -10.45
N SER A 98 -17.46 11.47 -9.43
CA SER A 98 -16.46 12.54 -9.52
C SER A 98 -15.20 12.18 -8.74
N GLY A 99 -14.04 12.12 -9.41
CA GLY A 99 -12.73 11.93 -8.77
C GLY A 99 -12.41 12.99 -7.71
N ASN A 100 -13.09 14.14 -7.73
CA ASN A 100 -12.93 15.21 -6.74
C ASN A 100 -13.76 15.03 -5.46
N THR A 101 -14.71 14.09 -5.41
CA THR A 101 -15.54 13.83 -4.21
C THR A 101 -15.14 12.57 -3.45
N ALA A 102 -14.17 11.81 -3.95
CA ALA A 102 -13.65 10.62 -3.29
C ALA A 102 -12.88 11.01 -2.02
N THR A 103 -13.45 10.76 -0.84
CA THR A 103 -12.88 11.17 0.45
C THR A 103 -11.63 10.39 0.84
N ASN A 104 -11.38 9.26 0.17
CA ASN A 104 -10.25 8.37 0.43
C ASN A 104 -9.27 8.25 -0.75
N ALA A 105 -9.38 9.14 -1.74
CA ALA A 105 -8.45 9.17 -2.87
C ALA A 105 -7.01 9.45 -2.45
N ASN A 106 -6.04 9.05 -3.27
CA ASN A 106 -4.62 9.42 -3.09
C ASN A 106 -3.95 8.90 -1.81
N LYS A 107 -4.48 7.84 -1.19
CA LYS A 107 -3.82 7.19 -0.05
C LYS A 107 -2.58 6.42 -0.51
N SER A 108 -1.52 6.51 0.28
CA SER A 108 -0.28 5.75 0.06
C SER A 108 -0.06 4.70 1.14
N LEU A 109 0.16 3.44 0.78
CA LEU A 109 0.59 2.38 1.69
C LEU A 109 2.03 1.98 1.32
N ILE A 110 2.96 2.24 2.23
CA ILE A 110 4.39 2.08 1.98
C ILE A 110 4.97 1.10 3.00
N GLY A 111 5.45 -0.03 2.51
CA GLY A 111 6.21 -0.97 3.31
C GLY A 111 7.60 -0.43 3.66
N VAL A 112 7.91 -0.34 4.95
CA VAL A 112 9.25 0.07 5.40
C VAL A 112 10.23 -1.09 5.19
N THR A 113 11.33 -0.84 4.48
CA THR A 113 12.37 -1.84 4.27
C THR A 113 13.40 -1.79 5.41
N GLN A 114 13.72 -2.93 6.01
CA GLN A 114 14.81 -3.01 6.98
C GLN A 114 16.14 -3.11 6.25
N ARG A 115 17.04 -2.15 6.48
CA ARG A 115 18.29 -1.96 5.71
C ARG A 115 19.34 -3.08 5.83
N VAL A 116 19.08 -4.18 6.53
CA VAL A 116 20.14 -5.16 6.91
C VAL A 116 19.68 -6.62 6.90
N ARG A 117 18.46 -6.93 6.45
CA ARG A 117 18.02 -8.33 6.39
C ARG A 117 18.09 -8.84 4.95
N PRO A 118 18.90 -9.88 4.66
CA PRO A 118 18.78 -10.60 3.41
C PRO A 118 17.42 -11.29 3.43
N SER A 119 16.45 -10.72 2.72
CA SER A 119 15.16 -11.36 2.51
C SER A 119 14.99 -11.68 1.03
N ASP A 120 14.65 -12.94 0.79
CA ASP A 120 14.14 -13.50 -0.46
C ASP A 120 12.87 -12.79 -0.98
N PHE A 121 12.26 -12.00 -0.11
CA PHE A 121 11.01 -11.29 -0.29
C PHE A 121 11.09 -9.86 0.28
N LEU A 122 10.06 -9.05 0.07
CA LEU A 122 9.99 -7.72 0.70
C LEU A 122 9.81 -7.83 2.23
N GLY A 123 10.21 -6.77 2.93
CA GLY A 123 10.21 -6.73 4.39
C GLY A 123 8.79 -6.84 4.95
N VAL A 124 7.85 -6.05 4.42
CA VAL A 124 6.44 -6.16 4.79
C VAL A 124 5.83 -7.36 4.06
N ARG A 125 5.22 -8.25 4.84
CA ARG A 125 4.62 -9.50 4.38
C ARG A 125 3.16 -9.56 4.81
N TRP A 126 2.28 -9.72 3.85
CA TRP A 126 0.84 -9.69 4.05
C TRP A 126 0.21 -10.97 3.51
N LYS A 127 -0.51 -11.70 4.36
CA LYS A 127 -1.36 -12.84 4.03
C LYS A 127 -2.82 -12.44 4.27
N PHE A 128 -3.77 -13.01 3.55
CA PHE A 128 -5.19 -12.71 3.69
C PHE A 128 -5.83 -13.54 4.81
N ALA A 129 -6.99 -13.10 5.29
CA ALA A 129 -7.86 -13.88 6.17
C ALA A 129 -8.89 -14.70 5.36
N THR A 130 -9.39 -14.14 4.25
CA THR A 130 -10.41 -14.77 3.39
C THR A 130 -9.89 -15.12 1.99
N ASP A 131 -10.01 -14.20 1.02
CA ASP A 131 -9.71 -14.46 -0.40
C ASP A 131 -8.97 -13.32 -1.13
N THR A 132 -8.87 -12.12 -0.52
CA THR A 132 -8.20 -10.94 -1.11
C THR A 132 -7.56 -10.10 -0.03
N ASN A 133 -6.22 -9.92 -0.09
CA ASN A 133 -5.51 -9.13 0.91
C ASN A 133 -5.91 -7.65 0.88
N LEU A 134 -5.92 -7.06 -0.32
CA LEU A 134 -6.10 -5.63 -0.53
C LEU A 134 -7.08 -5.40 -1.69
N ASN A 135 -8.25 -4.85 -1.38
CA ASN A 135 -9.19 -4.31 -2.35
C ASN A 135 -9.06 -2.78 -2.44
N ILE A 136 -8.91 -2.26 -3.64
CA ILE A 136 -8.70 -0.85 -3.94
C ILE A 136 -9.89 -0.35 -4.75
N GLU A 137 -10.76 0.43 -4.11
CA GLU A 137 -11.90 1.08 -4.75
C GLU A 137 -11.66 2.58 -4.93
N ALA A 138 -10.76 3.18 -4.14
CA ALA A 138 -10.44 4.59 -4.22
C ALA A 138 -9.42 4.91 -5.34
N PRO A 139 -9.58 6.05 -6.03
CA PRO A 139 -8.64 6.48 -7.07
C PRO A 139 -7.31 6.98 -6.50
N GLY A 140 -6.29 7.02 -7.35
CA GLY A 140 -4.98 7.60 -7.05
C GLY A 140 -4.20 6.88 -5.96
N THR A 141 -4.57 5.65 -5.60
CA THR A 141 -3.87 4.95 -4.51
C THR A 141 -2.46 4.54 -4.91
N HIS A 142 -1.55 4.56 -3.95
CA HIS A 142 -0.16 4.21 -4.17
C HIS A 142 0.26 3.10 -3.22
N ILE A 143 0.74 1.98 -3.76
CA ILE A 143 1.17 0.81 -3.00
C ILE A 143 2.65 0.58 -3.30
N GLU A 144 3.51 0.57 -2.27
CA GLU A 144 4.96 0.41 -2.44
C GLU A 144 5.55 -0.56 -1.44
N ASN A 145 6.56 -1.34 -1.86
CA ASN A 145 7.44 -2.11 -0.98
C ASN A 145 6.73 -3.18 -0.12
N ILE A 146 5.59 -3.69 -0.60
CA ILE A 146 4.78 -4.70 0.10
C ILE A 146 4.81 -6.04 -0.64
N GLY A 147 5.04 -7.10 0.13
CA GLY A 147 4.95 -8.47 -0.33
C GLY A 147 3.64 -9.15 0.09
N PHE A 148 2.92 -9.74 -0.85
CA PHE A 148 1.67 -10.45 -0.66
C PHE A 148 1.86 -11.96 -0.80
N PHE A 149 1.42 -12.72 0.21
CA PHE A 149 1.37 -14.17 0.23
C PHE A 149 -0.06 -14.61 -0.06
N THR A 150 -0.27 -15.15 -1.25
CA THR A 150 -1.58 -15.42 -1.85
C THR A 150 -1.86 -16.91 -2.01
N GLU A 151 -1.30 -17.74 -1.12
CA GLU A 151 -1.52 -19.19 -1.10
C GLU A 151 -2.98 -19.52 -0.78
N GLY A 152 -3.80 -19.77 -1.81
CA GLY A 152 -5.23 -20.04 -1.68
C GLY A 152 -6.13 -18.80 -1.86
N ALA A 153 -5.57 -17.63 -2.14
CA ALA A 153 -6.34 -16.43 -2.47
C ALA A 153 -6.62 -16.33 -3.96
N THR A 154 -7.73 -15.67 -4.29
CA THR A 154 -8.05 -15.32 -5.68
C THR A 154 -7.14 -14.19 -6.18
N ASP A 155 -6.96 -13.16 -5.36
CA ASP A 155 -6.22 -11.95 -5.70
C ASP A 155 -5.30 -11.53 -4.52
N GLY A 156 -4.08 -11.11 -4.82
CA GLY A 156 -3.22 -10.43 -3.84
C GLY A 156 -3.56 -8.95 -3.75
N ILE A 157 -3.85 -8.34 -4.89
CA ILE A 157 -4.38 -6.98 -4.99
C ILE A 157 -5.52 -7.03 -5.98
N PHE A 158 -6.70 -6.58 -5.55
CA PHE A 158 -7.84 -6.37 -6.41
C PHE A 158 -8.10 -4.86 -6.54
N ILE A 159 -8.12 -4.36 -7.76
CA ILE A 159 -8.37 -2.97 -8.09
C ILE A 159 -9.70 -2.92 -8.82
N GLU A 160 -10.64 -2.17 -8.26
CA GLU A 160 -12.03 -2.19 -8.69
C GLU A 160 -12.44 -0.83 -9.24
N THR A 161 -12.95 -0.82 -10.48
CA THR A 161 -13.85 0.23 -10.94
C THR A 161 -15.18 -0.37 -11.37
N ASP A 162 -16.26 0.39 -11.14
CA ASP A 162 -17.62 0.04 -11.55
C ASP A 162 -18.07 0.78 -12.83
N GLY A 163 -17.12 1.36 -13.57
CA GLY A 163 -17.39 1.96 -14.88
C GLY A 163 -18.28 3.20 -14.79
N ALA A 164 -19.44 3.18 -15.46
CA ALA A 164 -20.30 4.36 -15.62
C ALA A 164 -20.87 4.92 -14.30
N THR A 165 -21.04 4.07 -13.27
CA THR A 165 -21.54 4.52 -11.97
C THR A 165 -20.49 5.26 -11.14
N ARG A 166 -19.19 4.99 -11.36
CA ARG A 166 -18.05 5.64 -10.69
C ARG A 166 -18.22 5.73 -9.16
N SER A 167 -18.80 4.71 -8.55
CA SER A 167 -18.77 4.52 -7.09
C SER A 167 -17.47 3.83 -6.64
N LYS A 168 -16.74 3.25 -7.59
CA LYS A 168 -15.38 2.72 -7.44
C LYS A 168 -14.50 3.24 -8.57
N GLY A 169 -13.41 3.90 -8.21
CA GLY A 169 -12.47 4.55 -9.10
C GLY A 169 -11.05 4.00 -8.93
N GLY A 170 -10.91 2.77 -8.43
CA GLY A 170 -9.62 2.18 -8.08
C GLY A 170 -8.57 2.23 -9.19
N THR A 171 -9.02 2.27 -10.44
CA THR A 171 -8.17 2.25 -11.63
C THR A 171 -7.82 3.62 -12.20
N ASP A 172 -8.23 4.70 -11.53
CA ASP A 172 -7.97 6.07 -11.95
C ASP A 172 -6.71 6.58 -11.25
N GLY A 173 -5.55 6.38 -11.88
CA GLY A 173 -4.26 6.90 -11.43
C GLY A 173 -3.60 6.09 -10.31
N SER A 174 -4.08 4.88 -10.03
CA SER A 174 -3.46 4.04 -9.00
C SER A 174 -2.14 3.44 -9.47
N SER A 175 -1.25 3.20 -8.51
CA SER A 175 0.10 2.74 -8.80
C SER A 175 0.60 1.71 -7.78
N ILE A 176 1.33 0.73 -8.29
CA ILE A 176 1.89 -0.39 -7.53
C ILE A 176 3.37 -0.50 -7.88
N TYR A 177 4.22 -0.26 -6.89
CA TYR A 177 5.66 -0.18 -7.05
C TYR A 177 6.38 -1.17 -6.14
N ASN A 178 7.45 -1.77 -6.68
CA ASN A 178 8.35 -2.65 -5.94
C ASN A 178 7.58 -3.64 -5.04
N CYS A 179 6.62 -4.34 -5.62
CA CYS A 179 5.78 -5.30 -4.91
C CYS A 179 6.26 -6.72 -5.14
N ALA A 180 5.82 -7.66 -4.31
CA ALA A 180 6.08 -9.07 -4.54
C ALA A 180 4.81 -9.88 -4.30
N ILE A 181 4.44 -10.75 -5.23
CA ILE A 181 3.30 -11.66 -5.10
C ILE A 181 3.85 -13.08 -5.06
N LYS A 182 3.53 -13.84 -4.00
CA LYS A 182 3.93 -15.24 -3.86
C LYS A 182 2.70 -16.13 -3.69
N GLY A 183 2.56 -17.13 -4.56
CA GLY A 183 1.41 -18.02 -4.59
C GLY A 183 0.55 -17.82 -5.83
N GLU A 184 -0.72 -18.21 -5.75
CA GLU A 184 -1.65 -18.25 -6.89
C GLU A 184 -2.38 -16.94 -7.14
N GLY A 185 -2.57 -16.13 -6.10
CA GLY A 185 -3.24 -14.85 -6.26
C GLY A 185 -2.46 -13.92 -7.18
N LYS A 186 -3.23 -13.07 -7.86
CA LYS A 186 -2.78 -12.17 -8.92
C LYS A 186 -2.98 -10.71 -8.52
N ILE A 187 -2.44 -9.80 -9.32
CA ILE A 187 -2.94 -8.42 -9.35
C ILE A 187 -4.08 -8.41 -10.36
N ARG A 188 -5.30 -8.18 -9.91
CA ARG A 188 -6.49 -8.06 -10.77
C ARG A 188 -6.94 -6.62 -10.83
N SER A 189 -7.23 -6.15 -12.04
CA SER A 189 -7.90 -4.87 -12.28
C SER A 189 -9.21 -5.12 -13.02
N ASN A 190 -10.34 -4.73 -12.43
CA ASN A 190 -11.64 -4.68 -13.10
C ASN A 190 -11.82 -3.27 -13.67
N GLY A 191 -11.67 -3.13 -14.98
CA GLY A 191 -11.45 -1.85 -15.66
C GLY A 191 -9.99 -1.41 -15.58
N SER A 192 -9.58 -0.45 -16.41
CA SER A 192 -8.26 0.17 -16.34
C SER A 192 -8.25 1.46 -17.16
N ASN A 193 -8.24 2.61 -16.50
CA ASN A 193 -8.00 3.89 -17.15
C ASN A 193 -6.51 4.24 -17.07
N GLU A 194 -5.95 4.30 -15.86
CA GLU A 194 -4.56 4.64 -15.61
C GLU A 194 -4.04 3.84 -14.41
N LEU A 195 -3.37 2.72 -14.71
CA LEU A 195 -2.78 1.83 -13.71
C LEU A 195 -1.29 1.64 -14.02
N GLN A 196 -0.45 1.86 -13.02
CA GLN A 196 0.99 1.61 -13.11
C GLN A 196 1.39 0.42 -12.24
N ILE A 197 2.07 -0.56 -12.82
CA ILE A 197 2.65 -1.70 -12.10
C ILE A 197 4.13 -1.74 -12.45
N VAL A 198 4.99 -1.42 -11.48
CA VAL A 198 6.42 -1.18 -11.73
C VAL A 198 7.27 -1.98 -10.75
N ASN A 199 8.26 -2.70 -11.27
CA ASN A 199 9.21 -3.49 -10.48
C ASN A 199 8.56 -4.51 -9.54
N CYS A 200 7.40 -5.06 -9.93
CA CYS A 200 6.76 -6.13 -9.18
C CYS A 200 7.33 -7.51 -9.55
N ARG A 201 7.48 -8.37 -8.54
CA ARG A 201 8.01 -9.73 -8.69
C ARG A 201 6.91 -10.76 -8.42
N PHE A 202 6.80 -11.76 -9.28
CA PHE A 202 5.89 -12.89 -9.08
C PHE A 202 6.70 -14.14 -8.76
N GLN A 203 6.40 -14.79 -7.64
CA GLN A 203 7.13 -15.95 -7.15
C GLN A 203 6.19 -17.15 -7.06
N THR A 204 6.69 -18.31 -7.48
CA THR A 204 5.98 -19.58 -7.37
C THR A 204 5.81 -20.00 -5.91
N LYS A 205 4.73 -20.73 -5.61
CA LYS A 205 4.67 -21.55 -4.38
C LYS A 205 5.37 -22.90 -4.59
N PHE A 206 5.42 -23.72 -3.54
CA PHE A 206 6.17 -24.99 -3.52
C PHE A 206 5.72 -25.99 -4.59
N ASP A 207 4.48 -25.94 -5.05
CA ASP A 207 3.97 -26.80 -6.13
C ASP A 207 4.19 -26.22 -7.54
N GLY A 208 4.88 -25.08 -7.63
CA GLY A 208 5.24 -24.44 -8.89
C GLY A 208 4.20 -23.48 -9.46
N THR A 209 3.01 -23.32 -8.86
CA THR A 209 2.04 -22.35 -9.39
C THR A 209 2.42 -20.92 -9.01
N VAL A 210 2.13 -19.99 -9.91
CA VAL A 210 2.42 -18.55 -9.76
C VAL A 210 1.28 -17.74 -10.36
N GLY A 211 0.80 -16.75 -9.60
CA GLY A 211 -0.11 -15.74 -10.09
C GLY A 211 0.57 -14.77 -11.07
N GLY A 212 -0.23 -13.93 -11.70
CA GLY A 212 0.27 -12.94 -12.65
C GLY A 212 -0.45 -11.61 -12.54
N ILE A 213 -0.59 -10.94 -13.67
CA ILE A 213 -1.40 -9.73 -13.81
C ILE A 213 -2.61 -10.10 -14.67
N ASN A 214 -3.80 -9.76 -14.20
CA ASN A 214 -5.06 -9.94 -14.93
C ASN A 214 -5.77 -8.60 -15.09
N LEU A 215 -5.71 -8.04 -16.29
CA LEU A 215 -6.40 -6.79 -16.63
C LEU A 215 -7.70 -7.14 -17.37
N VAL A 216 -8.83 -6.86 -16.73
CA VAL A 216 -10.15 -7.11 -17.31
C VAL A 216 -10.68 -5.79 -17.85
N GLY A 217 -10.91 -5.71 -19.16
CA GLY A 217 -11.53 -4.54 -19.78
C GLY A 217 -12.92 -4.29 -19.19
N SER A 218 -13.24 -3.02 -18.93
CA SER A 218 -14.60 -2.59 -18.60
C SER A 218 -15.27 -2.09 -19.87
N ALA A 219 -16.52 -2.50 -20.11
CA ALA A 219 -17.30 -2.04 -21.27
C ALA A 219 -17.71 -0.55 -21.17
N ASN A 220 -17.33 0.14 -20.10
CA ASN A 220 -17.79 1.49 -19.77
C ASN A 220 -16.60 2.46 -19.50
N ALA A 221 -15.68 2.57 -20.47
CA ALA A 221 -14.79 3.73 -20.57
C ALA A 221 -15.52 4.87 -21.30
#